data_AF-A0A7S1U8T2-F1
#
_entry.id   AF-A0A7S1U8T2-F1
#
_cell.length_a   1.000
_cell.length_b   1.000
_cell.length_c   1.000
_cell.angle_alpha   90.00
_cell.angle_beta   90.00
_cell.angle_gamma   90.00
#
_symmetry.space_group_name_H-M   'P 1'
#
loop_
_entity.id
_entity.type
_entity.pdbx_description
1 polymer ?
#
loop_
_entity_poly.entity_id
_entity_poly.type
_entity_poly.pdbx_seq_one_letter_code
_entity_poly.pdbx_strand_id
1 'polypeptide(L)'
;MSDAKGVEPEAKYDAKDEPEEEPDPEDEDEGDWTETLLEKAVAFYMGRDLKEPLDRFAKDHARAFYDVADLDPDSEAVEHRLEWSELHREYLALFEHHLADFLAENNASEKEFYDECQWARQDMMEPLFSEHRHHWFVDWLLATLEYNHFFKKMQRVAKKQLEEEGDGKLADEEGKDYKK
;
A
#
# COMPACT_ATOMS: atom_id res chain seq x y z
N MET A 1 -50.52 68.89 -56.91
CA MET A 1 -50.34 67.48 -56.54
C MET A 1 -49.05 67.02 -57.21
N SER A 2 -47.99 66.91 -56.39
CA SER A 2 -46.74 66.12 -56.53
C SER A 2 -45.95 66.24 -57.86
N ASP A 3 -44.77 66.85 -57.98
CA ASP A 3 -43.44 66.68 -57.31
C ASP A 3 -42.98 65.21 -57.22
N ALA A 4 -41.73 64.78 -57.46
CA ALA A 4 -40.51 65.29 -58.09
C ALA A 4 -39.47 64.13 -58.12
N LYS A 5 -38.59 64.13 -59.15
CA LYS A 5 -37.12 63.79 -59.20
C LYS A 5 -36.45 62.62 -58.42
N GLY A 6 -35.44 62.05 -59.09
CA GLY A 6 -34.10 61.67 -58.53
C GLY A 6 -33.85 60.16 -58.52
N VAL A 7 -33.00 59.57 -59.38
CA VAL A 7 -31.51 59.52 -59.43
C VAL A 7 -30.87 58.85 -58.20
N GLU A 8 -30.10 57.80 -58.49
CA GLU A 8 -29.41 56.78 -57.67
C GLU A 8 -28.53 57.33 -56.53
N PRO A 9 -28.18 56.53 -55.49
CA PRO A 9 -26.85 55.89 -55.54
C PRO A 9 -26.65 54.55 -54.77
N GLU A 10 -25.71 53.76 -55.30
CA GLU A 10 -24.63 53.01 -54.64
C GLU A 10 -24.81 52.44 -53.21
N ALA A 11 -24.93 51.11 -53.12
CA ALA A 11 -24.69 50.38 -51.89
C ALA A 11 -23.17 50.16 -51.70
N LYS A 12 -22.61 50.86 -50.71
CA LYS A 12 -21.25 50.69 -50.20
C LYS A 12 -21.15 49.42 -49.35
N TYR A 13 -20.03 48.73 -49.52
CA TYR A 13 -19.50 47.69 -48.64
C TYR A 13 -18.91 48.32 -47.36
N ASP A 14 -19.00 47.59 -46.23
CA ASP A 14 -18.21 47.64 -44.98
C ASP A 14 -19.16 47.22 -43.82
N ALA A 15 -18.87 46.37 -42.85
CA ALA A 15 -17.69 45.60 -42.46
C ALA A 15 -18.11 44.66 -41.30
N LYS A 16 -17.42 43.51 -41.14
CA LYS A 16 -17.25 42.67 -39.92
C LYS A 16 -18.53 42.02 -39.38
N ASP A 17 -18.80 40.73 -39.52
CA ASP A 17 -17.95 39.55 -39.23
C ASP A 17 -17.18 39.73 -37.91
N GLU A 18 -17.94 39.75 -36.81
CA GLU A 18 -17.42 39.34 -35.51
C GLU A 18 -17.56 37.81 -35.45
N PRO A 19 -16.46 37.04 -35.40
CA PRO A 19 -16.56 35.64 -35.05
C PRO A 19 -17.01 35.56 -33.59
N GLU A 20 -18.13 34.90 -33.35
CA GLU A 20 -18.50 34.42 -32.03
C GLU A 20 -17.33 33.56 -31.54
N GLU A 21 -16.62 34.02 -30.51
CA GLU A 21 -15.64 33.19 -29.79
C GLU A 21 -16.40 31.99 -29.23
N GLU A 22 -16.26 30.84 -29.90
CA GLU A 22 -16.64 29.56 -29.32
C GLU A 22 -15.80 29.38 -28.04
N PRO A 23 -16.43 29.08 -26.89
CA PRO A 23 -15.69 28.85 -25.65
C PRO A 23 -14.76 27.66 -25.84
N ASP A 24 -13.48 27.92 -25.60
CA ASP A 24 -12.38 26.95 -25.58
C ASP A 24 -12.70 25.81 -24.59
N PRO A 25 -12.80 24.54 -25.04
CA PRO A 25 -13.09 23.41 -24.15
C PRO A 25 -11.88 22.93 -23.33
N GLU A 26 -10.84 23.75 -23.14
CA GLU A 26 -9.59 23.34 -22.47
C GLU A 26 -9.51 23.63 -20.96
N ASP A 27 -10.62 23.81 -20.24
CA ASP A 27 -10.58 24.10 -18.79
C ASP A 27 -11.56 23.26 -17.94
N GLU A 28 -11.59 21.92 -18.10
CA GLU A 28 -12.12 21.01 -17.07
C GLU A 28 -11.33 19.68 -17.02
N ASP A 29 -10.02 19.74 -16.83
CA ASP A 29 -9.28 18.67 -16.14
C ASP A 29 -8.65 19.28 -14.88
N GLU A 30 -9.50 19.85 -14.02
CA GLU A 30 -9.18 19.97 -12.60
C GLU A 30 -9.12 18.54 -12.05
N GLY A 31 -7.97 17.89 -12.28
CA GLY A 31 -7.65 16.56 -11.79
C GLY A 31 -8.07 16.44 -10.34
N ASP A 32 -9.10 15.61 -10.14
CA ASP A 32 -9.62 15.23 -8.85
C ASP A 32 -8.45 14.69 -8.01
N TRP A 33 -7.96 15.49 -7.06
CA TRP A 33 -6.88 15.12 -6.13
C TRP A 33 -7.35 14.06 -5.12
N THR A 34 -8.32 13.21 -5.49
CA THR A 34 -8.73 12.07 -4.69
C THR A 34 -7.55 11.13 -4.57
N GLU A 35 -6.93 11.15 -3.39
CA GLU A 35 -5.98 10.15 -2.93
C GLU A 35 -6.50 8.75 -3.30
N THR A 36 -5.67 8.00 -4.04
CA THR A 36 -6.01 6.66 -4.54
C THR A 36 -6.23 5.70 -3.38
N LEU A 37 -6.97 4.61 -3.59
CA LEU A 37 -7.15 3.60 -2.54
C LEU A 37 -5.80 2.99 -2.13
N LEU A 38 -4.85 2.88 -3.06
CA LEU A 38 -3.50 2.42 -2.83
C LEU A 38 -2.68 3.38 -1.96
N GLU A 39 -2.80 4.70 -2.16
CA GLU A 39 -2.17 5.70 -1.28
C GLU A 39 -2.72 5.63 0.15
N LYS A 40 -4.04 5.50 0.28
CA LYS A 40 -4.70 5.27 1.58
C LYS A 40 -4.25 3.97 2.23
N ALA A 41 -4.10 2.91 1.45
CA ALA A 41 -3.59 1.63 1.94
C ALA A 41 -2.13 1.77 2.40
N VAL A 42 -1.26 2.45 1.65
CA VAL A 42 0.11 2.71 2.10
C VAL A 42 0.11 3.43 3.45
N ALA A 43 -0.72 4.47 3.60
CA ALA A 43 -0.84 5.21 4.85
C ALA A 43 -1.37 4.35 6.00
N PHE A 44 -2.40 3.53 5.78
CA PHE A 44 -3.00 2.64 6.78
C PHE A 44 -2.01 1.55 7.24
N TYR A 45 -1.39 0.87 6.27
CA TYR A 45 -0.52 -0.28 6.53
C TYR A 45 0.85 0.14 7.13
N MET A 46 1.36 1.33 6.78
CA MET A 46 2.61 1.87 7.34
C MET A 46 2.39 2.75 8.58
N GLY A 47 1.16 3.25 8.79
CA GLY A 47 0.82 4.27 9.78
C GLY A 47 0.78 3.79 11.22
N ARG A 48 0.39 2.52 11.46
CA ARG A 48 0.57 1.69 12.70
C ARG A 48 -0.48 0.57 12.81
N ASP A 49 -1.62 0.71 12.13
CA ASP A 49 -2.82 -0.08 12.46
C ASP A 49 -2.73 -1.56 12.07
N LEU A 50 -1.99 -1.93 11.02
CA LEU A 50 -1.77 -3.35 10.69
C LEU A 50 -0.46 -3.93 11.20
N LYS A 51 0.61 -3.13 11.18
CA LYS A 51 1.95 -3.63 11.53
C LYS A 51 1.99 -4.16 12.96
N GLU A 52 1.30 -3.48 13.88
CA GLU A 52 1.29 -3.85 15.30
C GLU A 52 0.61 -5.21 15.55
N PRO A 53 -0.61 -5.48 15.06
CA PRO A 53 -1.25 -6.80 15.14
C PRO A 53 -0.38 -7.94 14.57
N LEU A 54 0.19 -7.75 13.38
CA LEU A 54 1.02 -8.78 12.73
C LEU A 54 2.34 -9.03 13.47
N ASP A 55 2.94 -8.00 14.06
CA ASP A 55 4.14 -8.13 14.86
C ASP A 55 3.85 -8.75 16.23
N ARG A 56 2.70 -8.42 16.83
CA ARG A 56 2.23 -9.06 18.05
C ARG A 56 1.98 -10.55 17.83
N PHE A 57 1.28 -10.91 16.77
CA PHE A 57 1.08 -12.32 16.40
C PHE A 57 2.42 -13.05 16.29
N ALA A 58 3.41 -12.45 15.61
CA ALA A 58 4.72 -13.04 15.45
C ALA A 58 5.44 -13.24 16.79
N LYS A 59 5.34 -12.28 17.72
CA LYS A 59 5.94 -12.39 19.06
C LYS A 59 5.28 -13.48 19.90
N ASP A 60 3.95 -13.56 19.86
CA ASP A 60 3.17 -14.49 20.68
C ASP A 60 3.40 -15.96 20.25
N HIS A 61 3.72 -16.18 18.96
CA HIS A 61 3.92 -17.52 18.39
C HIS A 61 5.38 -17.85 18.02
N ALA A 62 6.33 -16.92 18.21
CA ALA A 62 7.74 -17.11 17.86
C ALA A 62 8.40 -18.31 18.56
N ARG A 63 7.89 -18.69 19.75
CA ARG A 63 8.36 -19.86 20.48
C ARG A 63 8.25 -21.17 19.68
N ALA A 64 7.29 -21.25 18.76
CA ALA A 64 7.16 -22.39 17.86
C ALA A 64 8.34 -22.50 16.87
N PHE A 65 9.26 -21.55 16.80
CA PHE A 65 10.39 -21.52 15.85
C PHE A 65 11.77 -21.49 16.54
N TYR A 66 11.84 -21.68 17.86
CA TYR A 66 13.10 -21.58 18.61
C TYR A 66 14.15 -22.62 18.20
N ASP A 67 13.71 -23.81 17.81
CA ASP A 67 14.56 -24.92 17.34
C ASP A 67 15.26 -24.61 16.01
N VAL A 68 14.69 -23.71 15.20
CA VAL A 68 15.23 -23.32 13.89
C VAL A 68 15.72 -21.88 13.86
N ALA A 69 15.73 -21.16 14.99
CA ALA A 69 16.05 -19.74 15.06
C ALA A 69 17.46 -19.40 14.56
N ASP A 70 18.43 -20.30 14.77
CA ASP A 70 19.84 -20.13 14.36
C ASP A 70 20.18 -20.80 13.02
N LEU A 71 19.21 -21.47 12.40
CA LEU A 71 19.42 -22.12 11.10
C LEU A 71 19.28 -21.11 9.96
N ASP A 72 19.98 -21.36 8.86
CA ASP A 72 19.70 -20.65 7.61
C ASP A 72 18.28 -21.04 7.13
N PRO A 73 17.34 -20.08 6.95
CA PRO A 73 15.97 -20.37 6.57
C PRO A 73 15.82 -21.03 5.21
N ASP A 74 16.83 -20.92 4.33
CA ASP A 74 16.83 -21.54 3.01
C ASP A 74 17.62 -22.89 3.02
N SER A 75 18.01 -23.38 4.20
CA SER A 75 18.72 -24.66 4.35
C SER A 75 17.77 -25.85 4.25
N GLU A 76 18.19 -26.90 3.53
CA GLU A 76 17.51 -28.20 3.52
C GLU A 76 17.49 -28.89 4.90
N ALA A 77 18.26 -28.40 5.87
CA ALA A 77 18.23 -28.87 7.25
C ALA A 77 17.00 -28.38 8.05
N VAL A 78 16.26 -27.39 7.52
CA VAL A 78 15.04 -26.89 8.15
C VAL A 78 13.88 -27.83 7.84
N GLU A 79 13.41 -28.55 8.85
CA GLU A 79 12.20 -29.37 8.73
C GLU A 79 10.96 -28.50 8.97
N HIS A 80 10.14 -28.31 7.93
CA HIS A 80 8.91 -27.51 8.03
C HIS A 80 7.79 -28.28 8.73
N ARG A 81 7.53 -27.91 9.99
CA ARG A 81 6.47 -28.51 10.81
C ARG A 81 5.07 -28.13 10.32
N LEU A 82 4.13 -29.07 10.44
CA LEU A 82 2.72 -28.84 10.10
C LEU A 82 2.14 -27.64 10.87
N GLU A 83 2.46 -27.54 12.17
CA GLU A 83 2.09 -26.42 13.05
C GLU A 83 2.40 -25.05 12.43
N TRP A 84 3.53 -24.89 11.74
CA TRP A 84 3.90 -23.63 11.13
C TRP A 84 3.01 -23.24 9.95
N SER A 85 2.50 -24.22 9.21
CA SER A 85 1.52 -23.98 8.16
C SER A 85 0.15 -23.59 8.72
N GLU A 86 -0.18 -24.04 9.95
CA GLU A 86 -1.41 -23.64 10.64
C GLU A 86 -1.30 -22.21 11.14
N LEU A 87 -0.17 -21.87 11.77
CA LEU A 87 0.15 -20.50 12.17
C LEU A 87 0.17 -19.53 10.98
N HIS A 88 0.64 -19.99 9.81
CA HIS A 88 0.57 -19.17 8.59
C HIS A 88 -0.88 -18.92 8.16
N ARG A 89 -1.77 -19.92 8.22
CA ARG A 89 -3.20 -19.72 7.92
C ARG A 89 -3.85 -18.73 8.88
N GLU A 90 -3.53 -18.81 10.16
CA GLU A 90 -4.01 -17.85 11.17
C GLU A 90 -3.46 -16.44 10.93
N TYR A 91 -2.19 -16.33 10.54
CA TYR A 91 -1.56 -15.06 10.16
C TYR A 91 -2.24 -14.42 8.93
N LEU A 92 -2.55 -15.22 7.91
CA LEU A 92 -3.27 -14.76 6.72
C LEU A 92 -4.70 -14.30 7.08
N ALA A 93 -5.41 -15.05 7.92
CA ALA A 93 -6.74 -14.66 8.36
C ALA A 93 -6.73 -13.31 9.12
N LEU A 94 -5.69 -13.06 9.93
CA LEU A 94 -5.50 -11.77 10.59
C LEU A 94 -5.28 -10.65 9.56
N PHE A 95 -4.42 -10.88 8.56
CA PHE A 95 -4.19 -9.92 7.48
C PHE A 95 -5.47 -9.63 6.68
N GLU A 96 -6.20 -10.67 6.27
CA GLU A 96 -7.46 -10.57 5.52
C GLU A 96 -8.53 -9.80 6.30
N HIS A 97 -8.64 -10.04 7.60
CA HIS A 97 -9.57 -9.31 8.46
C HIS A 97 -9.29 -7.81 8.45
N HIS A 98 -8.02 -7.41 8.61
CA HIS A 98 -7.65 -6.00 8.58
C HIS A 98 -7.79 -5.37 7.18
N LEU A 99 -7.53 -6.14 6.12
CA LEU A 99 -7.81 -5.67 4.75
C LEU A 99 -9.31 -5.42 4.56
N ALA A 100 -10.16 -6.34 5.03
CA ALA A 100 -11.60 -6.17 4.95
C ALA A 100 -12.09 -4.94 5.74
N ASP A 101 -11.55 -4.70 6.94
CA ASP A 101 -11.86 -3.51 7.73
C ASP A 101 -11.44 -2.22 6.99
N PHE A 102 -10.23 -2.19 6.42
CA PHE A 102 -9.76 -1.07 5.59
C PHE A 102 -10.68 -0.80 4.40
N LEU A 103 -11.09 -1.85 3.67
CA LEU A 103 -11.98 -1.71 2.51
C LEU A 103 -13.36 -1.20 2.94
N ALA A 104 -13.89 -1.69 4.06
CA ALA A 104 -15.17 -1.24 4.59
C ALA A 104 -15.13 0.24 5.01
N GLU A 105 -14.06 0.68 5.67
CA GLU A 105 -13.85 2.08 6.08
C GLU A 105 -13.75 3.04 4.88
N ASN A 106 -13.20 2.55 3.75
CA ASN A 106 -13.06 3.32 2.52
C ASN A 106 -14.22 3.14 1.54
N ASN A 107 -15.26 2.38 1.92
CA ASN A 107 -16.41 2.04 1.09
C ASN A 107 -15.98 1.49 -0.30
N ALA A 108 -14.93 0.68 -0.31
CA ALA A 108 -14.33 0.09 -1.49
C ALA A 108 -14.54 -1.44 -1.49
N SER A 109 -14.51 -2.02 -2.69
CA SER A 109 -14.57 -3.46 -2.90
C SER A 109 -13.17 -4.07 -3.05
N GLU A 110 -13.06 -5.37 -2.77
CA GLU A 110 -11.82 -6.14 -3.01
C GLU A 110 -11.38 -6.04 -4.47
N LYS A 111 -12.34 -5.99 -5.40
CA LYS A 111 -12.06 -5.89 -6.84
C LYS A 111 -11.41 -4.54 -7.18
N GLU A 112 -11.93 -3.44 -6.64
CA GLU A 112 -11.36 -2.10 -6.88
C GLU A 112 -9.92 -2.02 -6.34
N PHE A 113 -9.69 -2.54 -5.14
CA PHE A 113 -8.33 -2.60 -4.57
C PHE A 113 -7.38 -3.47 -5.39
N TYR A 114 -7.85 -4.64 -5.84
CA TYR A 114 -7.06 -5.52 -6.69
C TYR A 114 -6.71 -4.88 -8.04
N ASP A 115 -7.66 -4.18 -8.66
CA ASP A 115 -7.45 -3.48 -9.92
C ASP A 115 -6.38 -2.37 -9.74
N GLU A 116 -6.43 -1.61 -8.64
CA GLU A 116 -5.38 -0.62 -8.31
C GLU A 116 -4.00 -1.27 -8.09
N CYS A 117 -3.93 -2.40 -7.38
CA CYS A 117 -2.68 -3.14 -7.23
C CYS A 117 -2.14 -3.64 -8.58
N GLN A 118 -3.00 -4.09 -9.49
CA GLN A 118 -2.61 -4.52 -10.84
C GLN A 118 -2.10 -3.35 -11.66
N TRP A 119 -2.78 -2.21 -11.61
CA TRP A 119 -2.37 -1.02 -12.34
C TRP A 119 -1.03 -0.46 -11.85
N ALA A 120 -0.79 -0.48 -10.53
CA ALA A 120 0.49 -0.09 -9.94
C ALA A 120 1.65 -1.04 -10.32
N ARG A 121 1.36 -2.30 -10.68
CA ARG A 121 2.36 -3.27 -11.16
C ARG A 121 2.64 -3.20 -12.66
N GLN A 122 1.67 -2.72 -13.44
CA GLN A 122 1.76 -2.68 -14.90
C GLN A 122 2.23 -1.31 -15.42
N ASP A 123 2.64 -0.41 -14.53
CA ASP A 123 3.02 0.98 -14.83
C ASP A 123 1.96 1.76 -15.64
N MET A 124 0.70 1.29 -15.63
CA MET A 124 -0.39 1.89 -16.43
C MET A 124 -1.00 3.14 -15.78
N MET A 125 -0.54 3.48 -14.58
CA MET A 125 -0.98 4.63 -13.78
C MET A 125 0.02 5.80 -13.83
N GLU A 126 1.16 5.66 -14.50
CA GLU A 126 2.22 6.67 -14.45
C GLU A 126 2.41 7.41 -15.78
N PRO A 127 2.43 8.76 -15.77
CA PRO A 127 3.06 9.52 -16.85
C PRO A 127 4.48 8.98 -17.07
N LEU A 128 5.01 9.07 -18.30
CA LEU A 128 6.32 8.53 -18.73
C LEU A 128 7.55 8.89 -17.86
N PHE A 129 7.37 9.72 -16.83
CA PHE A 129 8.37 10.26 -15.91
C PHE A 129 7.99 10.20 -14.42
N SER A 130 6.87 9.57 -14.04
CA SER A 130 6.56 9.30 -12.62
C SER A 130 7.29 8.03 -12.18
N GLU A 131 7.92 8.08 -11.01
CA GLU A 131 8.65 6.95 -10.41
C GLU A 131 7.69 6.03 -9.67
N HIS A 132 7.55 4.77 -10.12
CA HIS A 132 6.92 3.58 -9.53
C HIS A 132 6.44 3.72 -8.06
N ARG A 133 5.49 4.64 -7.81
CA ARG A 133 5.36 5.24 -6.46
C ARG A 133 4.94 4.24 -5.39
N HIS A 134 4.23 3.20 -5.83
CA HIS A 134 3.61 2.20 -4.96
C HIS A 134 3.96 0.75 -5.33
N HIS A 135 4.85 0.51 -6.31
CA HIS A 135 5.24 -0.85 -6.70
C HIS A 135 5.85 -1.62 -5.53
N TRP A 136 6.73 -0.96 -4.77
CA TRP A 136 7.35 -1.53 -3.57
C TRP A 136 6.32 -1.95 -2.50
N PHE A 137 5.18 -1.25 -2.42
CA PHE A 137 4.13 -1.56 -1.46
C PHE A 137 3.34 -2.79 -1.89
N VAL A 138 3.01 -2.90 -3.18
CA VAL A 138 2.35 -4.09 -3.71
C VAL A 138 3.25 -5.32 -3.59
N ASP A 139 4.55 -5.17 -3.88
CA ASP A 139 5.53 -6.24 -3.68
C ASP A 139 5.62 -6.65 -2.20
N TRP A 140 5.63 -5.68 -1.29
CA TRP A 140 5.60 -5.94 0.14
C TRP A 140 4.32 -6.67 0.56
N LEU A 141 3.16 -6.24 0.07
CA LEU A 141 1.87 -6.84 0.37
C LEU A 141 1.82 -8.29 -0.10
N LEU A 142 2.23 -8.57 -1.34
CA LEU A 142 2.35 -9.93 -1.86
C LEU A 142 3.35 -10.76 -1.04
N ALA A 143 4.50 -10.19 -0.68
CA ALA A 143 5.46 -10.88 0.17
C ALA A 143 4.85 -11.25 1.53
N THR A 144 4.02 -10.40 2.14
CA THR A 144 3.38 -10.74 3.42
C THR A 144 2.40 -11.91 3.34
N LEU A 145 1.90 -12.25 2.15
CA LEU A 145 1.03 -13.41 1.92
C LEU A 145 1.81 -14.72 1.68
N GLU A 146 3.11 -14.63 1.43
CA GLU A 146 3.95 -15.76 1.09
C GLU A 146 4.48 -16.49 2.34
N TYR A 147 4.33 -17.81 2.35
CA TYR A 147 4.77 -18.66 3.47
C TYR A 147 6.25 -18.47 3.79
N ASN A 148 7.11 -18.36 2.78
CA ASN A 148 8.55 -18.18 2.98
C ASN A 148 8.88 -16.86 3.67
N HIS A 149 8.14 -15.79 3.36
CA HIS A 149 8.31 -14.51 4.03
C HIS A 149 7.84 -14.59 5.48
N PHE A 150 6.67 -15.20 5.71
CA PHE A 150 6.16 -15.48 7.05
C PHE A 150 7.15 -16.29 7.88
N PHE A 151 7.68 -17.39 7.33
CA PHE A 151 8.65 -18.25 7.99
C PHE A 151 9.91 -17.46 8.40
N LYS A 152 10.50 -16.70 7.47
CA LYS A 152 11.66 -15.84 7.74
C LYS A 152 11.37 -14.78 8.80
N LYS A 153 10.15 -14.22 8.81
CA LYS A 153 9.70 -13.28 9.87
C LYS A 153 9.67 -13.97 11.22
N MET A 154 9.02 -15.13 11.32
CA MET A 154 8.91 -15.89 12.58
C MET A 154 10.27 -16.31 13.13
N GLN A 155 11.16 -16.80 12.28
CA GLN A 155 12.53 -17.19 12.66
C GLN A 155 13.34 -16.00 13.22
N ARG A 156 13.24 -14.81 12.60
CA ARG A 156 13.90 -13.59 13.10
C ARG A 156 13.37 -13.16 14.46
N VAL A 157 12.04 -13.22 14.66
CA VAL A 157 11.43 -12.86 15.95
C VAL A 157 11.82 -13.87 17.02
N ALA A 158 11.84 -15.16 16.70
CA ALA A 158 12.33 -16.22 17.58
C ALA A 158 13.78 -15.98 18.03
N LYS A 159 14.68 -15.73 17.07
CA LYS A 159 16.08 -15.42 17.35
C LYS A 159 16.23 -14.21 18.27
N LYS A 160 15.51 -13.13 17.98
CA LYS A 160 15.54 -11.91 18.82
C LYS A 160 15.08 -12.19 20.25
N GLN A 161 14.03 -12.98 20.45
CA GLN A 161 13.56 -13.35 21.79
C GLN A 161 14.59 -14.19 22.54
N LEU A 162 15.26 -15.14 21.86
CA LEU A 162 16.33 -15.94 22.48
C LEU A 162 17.53 -15.07 22.89
N GLU A 163 17.90 -14.07 22.09
CA GLU A 163 18.95 -13.10 22.42
C GLU A 163 18.57 -12.26 23.65
N GLU A 164 17.33 -11.76 23.72
CA GLU A 164 16.82 -10.98 24.86
C GLU A 164 16.72 -11.83 26.15
N GLU A 165 16.32 -13.09 26.05
CA GLU A 165 16.27 -14.03 27.19
C GLU A 165 17.66 -14.46 27.67
N GLY A 166 18.63 -14.58 26.75
CA GLY A 166 20.02 -14.92 27.06
C GLY A 166 20.77 -13.80 27.78
N ASP A 167 20.57 -12.56 27.33
CA ASP A 167 21.21 -11.36 27.91
C ASP A 167 20.62 -11.01 29.29
N GLY A 168 19.32 -11.26 29.49
CA GLY A 168 18.65 -11.07 30.79
C GLY A 168 19.16 -11.99 31.90
N LYS A 169 19.67 -13.19 31.59
CA LYS A 169 20.21 -14.11 32.60
C LYS A 169 21.57 -13.70 33.16
N LEU A 170 22.38 -12.95 32.41
CA LEU A 170 23.69 -12.49 32.88
C LEU A 170 23.57 -11.34 33.90
N ALA A 171 22.49 -10.56 33.85
CA ALA A 171 22.26 -9.44 34.77
C ALA A 171 21.83 -9.88 36.19
N ASP A 172 21.23 -11.07 36.34
CA ASP A 172 20.69 -11.56 37.62
C ASP A 172 21.71 -12.35 38.46
N GLU A 173 22.86 -12.77 37.90
CA GLU A 173 23.88 -13.53 38.63
C GLU A 173 24.99 -12.66 39.27
N GLU A 174 25.20 -11.41 38.84
CA GLU A 174 26.20 -10.50 39.44
C GLU A 174 25.76 -9.86 40.78
N GLY A 175 24.53 -10.07 41.23
CA GLY A 175 23.96 -9.44 42.45
C GLY A 175 24.03 -10.27 43.74
N LYS A 176 24.59 -11.49 43.74
CA LYS A 176 24.50 -12.44 44.87
C LYS A 176 25.79 -12.72 45.63
N ASP A 177 26.77 -11.81 45.60
CA ASP A 177 27.90 -11.91 46.51
C ASP A 177 28.17 -10.60 47.27
N TYR A 178 28.63 -10.77 48.51
CA TYR A 178 28.92 -9.76 49.54
C TYR A 178 27.74 -9.19 50.33
N LYS A 179 27.26 -9.99 51.29
CA LYS A 179 27.18 -9.54 52.70
C LYS A 179 27.35 -10.75 53.62
N LYS A 180 28.56 -10.91 54.15
CA LYS A 180 28.85 -11.73 55.31
C LYS A 180 29.36 -10.84 56.43
#